data_AF-A0A2B7WJP1-F1
#
_entry.id   AF-A0A2B7WJP1-F1
#
_cell.length_a   1.000
_cell.length_b   1.000
_cell.length_c   1.000
_cell.angle_alpha   90.00
_cell.angle_beta   90.00
_cell.angle_gamma   90.00
#
_symmetry.space_group_name_H-M   'P 1'
#
loop_
_entity.id
_entity.type
_entity.pdbx_description
1 polymer ?
#
loop_
_entity_poly.entity_id
_entity_poly.type
_entity_poly.pdbx_seq_one_letter_code
_entity_poly.pdbx_strand_id
1 'polypeptide(L)'
;MAALISFVSAIAAVSVMAGPTPDDPPLGTRPDKIFICREGKNNGGKLIGNISRNKVTEYINNVGIPLDTASGFPKPFVNNMGLKFEIGCGEEVYQLPVLANGEPFDVNKKINQDTANENNPGRLRVFYDWGQNWSMWYCGIGVVPDDKDPGDVHLCTAEDDNF
;
A
#
# COMPACT_ATOMS: atom_id res chain seq x y z
N MET A 1 -72.66 -18.30 -20.04
CA MET A 1 -71.37 -17.93 -20.66
C MET A 1 -70.55 -17.21 -19.59
N ALA A 2 -69.54 -17.87 -19.04
CA ALA A 2 -68.72 -17.34 -17.94
C ALA A 2 -67.43 -16.77 -18.51
N ALA A 3 -67.14 -15.49 -18.21
CA ALA A 3 -65.96 -14.79 -18.67
C ALA A 3 -64.75 -15.12 -17.76
N LEU A 4 -63.68 -15.62 -18.36
CA LEU A 4 -62.38 -15.86 -17.71
C LEU A 4 -61.58 -14.55 -17.71
N ILE A 5 -61.38 -13.97 -16.53
CA ILE A 5 -60.52 -12.81 -16.30
C ILE A 5 -59.08 -13.32 -16.13
N SER A 6 -58.22 -13.06 -17.11
CA SER A 6 -56.78 -13.33 -17.02
C SER A 6 -56.06 -12.17 -16.33
N PHE A 7 -55.46 -12.42 -15.17
CA PHE A 7 -54.52 -11.51 -14.52
C PHE A 7 -53.13 -11.71 -15.12
N VAL A 8 -52.61 -10.69 -15.82
CA VAL A 8 -51.21 -10.63 -16.26
C VAL A 8 -50.40 -9.98 -15.15
N SER A 9 -49.60 -10.77 -14.43
CA SER A 9 -48.63 -10.26 -13.46
C SER A 9 -47.38 -9.76 -14.19
N ALA A 10 -47.22 -8.44 -14.28
CA ALA A 10 -45.99 -7.82 -14.72
C ALA A 10 -44.96 -7.87 -13.58
N ILE A 11 -43.92 -8.69 -13.74
CA ILE A 11 -42.75 -8.70 -12.85
C ILE A 11 -41.88 -7.50 -13.24
N ALA A 12 -41.92 -6.43 -12.43
CA ALA A 12 -40.99 -5.33 -12.57
C ALA A 12 -39.60 -5.82 -12.13
N ALA A 13 -38.69 -5.96 -13.09
CA ALA A 13 -37.28 -6.18 -12.83
C ALA A 13 -36.71 -4.92 -12.15
N VAL A 14 -36.49 -4.97 -10.84
CA VAL A 14 -35.69 -3.96 -10.14
C VAL A 14 -34.24 -4.14 -10.54
N SER A 15 -33.80 -3.36 -11.52
CA SER A 15 -32.38 -3.12 -11.78
C SER A 15 -31.79 -2.46 -10.54
N VAL A 16 -31.06 -3.23 -9.73
CA VAL A 16 -30.21 -2.69 -8.67
C VAL A 16 -29.13 -1.88 -9.37
N MET A 17 -29.32 -0.56 -9.42
CA MET A 17 -28.26 0.36 -9.81
C MET A 17 -27.16 0.18 -8.75
N ALA A 18 -26.05 -0.44 -9.14
CA ALA A 18 -24.83 -0.35 -8.36
C ALA A 18 -24.55 1.15 -8.21
N GLY A 19 -24.78 1.68 -7.00
CA GLY A 19 -24.41 3.05 -6.70
C GLY A 19 -22.91 3.24 -6.95
N PRO A 20 -22.46 4.45 -7.31
CA PRO A 20 -21.04 4.71 -7.45
C PRO A 20 -20.34 4.22 -6.18
N THR A 21 -19.35 3.35 -6.34
CA THR A 21 -18.38 3.03 -5.30
C THR A 21 -17.91 4.36 -4.72
N PRO A 22 -17.84 4.54 -3.40
CA PRO A 22 -17.37 5.79 -2.82
C PRO A 22 -16.01 6.10 -3.44
N ASP A 23 -15.94 7.17 -4.23
CA ASP A 23 -14.68 7.68 -4.73
C ASP A 23 -13.87 8.08 -3.50
N ASP A 24 -12.90 7.24 -3.17
CA ASP A 24 -11.97 7.53 -2.09
C ASP A 24 -11.30 8.87 -2.41
N PRO A 25 -11.24 9.79 -1.43
CA PRO A 25 -10.76 11.13 -1.69
C PRO A 25 -9.28 11.06 -2.15
N PRO A 26 -8.86 11.88 -3.13
CA PRO A 26 -7.49 11.90 -3.61
C PRO A 26 -6.51 12.04 -2.43
N LEU A 27 -5.37 11.34 -2.49
CA LEU A 27 -4.40 11.21 -1.39
C LEU A 27 -4.09 12.51 -0.61
N GLY A 28 -4.11 13.67 -1.28
CA GLY A 28 -3.87 14.98 -0.68
C GLY A 28 -4.95 15.50 0.30
N THR A 29 -6.03 14.76 0.54
CA THR A 29 -7.13 15.18 1.43
C THR A 29 -7.37 14.27 2.64
N ARG A 30 -6.66 13.13 2.74
CA ARG A 30 -6.70 12.31 3.96
C ARG A 30 -5.83 12.98 5.04
N PRO A 31 -6.27 13.01 6.31
CA PRO A 31 -5.41 13.44 7.40
C PRO A 31 -4.16 12.56 7.45
N ASP A 32 -3.02 13.16 7.81
CA ASP A 32 -1.79 12.40 7.97
C ASP A 32 -2.00 11.32 9.05
N LYS A 33 -1.47 10.12 8.79
CA LYS A 33 -1.48 9.01 9.74
C LYS A 33 -0.03 8.60 9.99
N ILE A 34 0.35 8.51 11.26
CA ILE A 34 1.68 8.04 11.65
C ILE A 34 1.62 6.52 11.84
N PHE A 35 2.54 5.82 11.19
CA PHE A 35 2.71 4.38 11.29
C PHE A 35 3.93 4.06 12.15
N ILE A 36 3.74 3.21 13.16
CA ILE A 36 4.78 2.73 14.06
C ILE A 36 5.21 1.35 13.57
N CYS A 37 6.45 1.27 13.09
CA CYS A 37 7.03 0.05 12.55
C CYS A 37 7.94 -0.59 13.60
N ARG A 38 7.62 -1.84 13.98
CA ARG A 38 8.38 -2.60 14.97
C ARG A 38 8.76 -3.97 14.42
N GLU A 39 9.76 -4.59 15.02
CA GLU A 39 10.14 -5.96 14.65
C GLU A 39 9.06 -6.99 15.04
N GLY A 40 9.02 -8.09 14.30
CA GLY A 40 8.15 -9.23 14.55
C GLY A 40 6.75 -9.07 13.95
N LYS A 41 6.15 -10.20 13.55
CA LYS A 41 4.89 -10.30 12.78
C LYS A 41 3.71 -9.46 13.28
N ASN A 42 3.68 -9.13 14.57
CA ASN A 42 2.60 -8.37 15.22
C ASN A 42 3.05 -6.98 15.71
N ASN A 43 4.17 -6.42 15.22
CA ASN A 43 4.74 -5.16 15.69
C ASN A 43 5.04 -5.12 17.21
N GLY A 44 5.34 -6.27 17.83
CA GLY A 44 5.59 -6.37 19.28
C GLY A 44 7.06 -6.14 19.69
N GLY A 45 7.97 -6.09 18.72
CA GLY A 45 9.41 -6.03 18.95
C GLY A 45 9.97 -4.60 19.03
N LYS A 46 11.28 -4.51 18.76
CA LYS A 46 12.03 -3.27 18.79
C LYS A 46 11.47 -2.27 17.76
N LEU A 47 11.43 -0.99 18.14
CA LEU A 47 11.09 0.10 17.22
C LEU A 47 12.11 0.19 16.09
N ILE A 48 11.63 0.16 14.85
CA ILE A 48 12.43 0.35 13.64
C ILE A 48 12.29 1.79 13.16
N GLY A 49 11.09 2.35 13.21
CA GLY A 49 10.85 3.75 12.86
C GLY A 49 9.38 4.16 12.94
N ASN A 50 9.15 5.47 12.94
CA ASN A 50 7.84 6.08 12.82
C ASN A 50 7.73 6.75 11.45
N ILE A 51 6.70 6.43 10.68
CA ILE A 51 6.60 6.89 9.29
C ILE A 51 5.27 7.61 9.09
N SER A 52 5.34 8.85 8.61
CA SER A 52 4.16 9.62 8.18
C SER A 52 3.69 9.16 6.82
N ARG A 53 2.37 8.92 6.67
CA ARG A 53 1.74 8.60 5.39
C ARG A 53 2.00 9.70 4.37
N ASN A 54 1.86 10.96 4.76
CA ASN A 54 2.03 12.10 3.84
C ASN A 54 3.46 12.18 3.32
N LYS A 55 4.47 11.98 4.19
CA LYS A 55 5.88 11.96 3.77
C LYS A 55 6.16 10.88 2.73
N VAL A 56 5.69 9.65 2.98
CA VAL A 56 5.92 8.57 2.00
C VAL A 56 5.10 8.74 0.74
N THR A 57 3.93 9.38 0.84
CA THR A 57 3.08 9.69 -0.32
C THR A 57 3.76 10.70 -1.24
N GLU A 58 4.36 11.75 -0.68
CA GLU A 58 5.18 12.69 -1.44
C GLU A 58 6.37 11.99 -2.11
N TYR A 59 7.04 11.11 -1.36
CA TYR A 59 8.17 10.34 -1.87
C TYR A 59 7.80 9.39 -3.02
N ILE A 60 6.71 8.61 -2.91
CA ILE A 60 6.26 7.74 -4.01
C ILE A 60 5.84 8.55 -5.24
N ASN A 61 5.25 9.75 -5.06
CA ASN A 61 4.89 10.62 -6.18
C ASN A 61 6.14 11.19 -6.88
N ASN A 62 7.19 11.49 -6.12
CA ASN A 62 8.46 11.96 -6.67
C ASN A 62 9.23 10.84 -7.39
N VAL A 63 9.23 9.62 -6.85
CA VAL A 63 9.92 8.47 -7.46
C VAL A 63 9.14 7.94 -8.66
N GLY A 64 7.82 7.74 -8.52
CA GLY A 64 6.96 7.13 -9.53
C GLY A 64 7.15 5.61 -9.66
N ILE A 65 7.00 5.07 -10.88
CA ILE A 65 7.35 3.68 -11.22
C ILE A 65 8.43 3.63 -12.31
N PRO A 66 9.64 4.17 -12.06
CA PRO A 66 10.76 3.98 -12.95
C PRO A 66 11.31 2.56 -12.73
N LEU A 67 11.16 1.71 -13.73
CA LEU A 67 11.61 0.31 -13.68
C LEU A 67 13.12 0.15 -13.92
N ASP A 68 13.86 1.23 -14.16
CA ASP A 68 15.29 1.22 -14.49
C ASP A 68 16.09 2.18 -13.60
N THR A 69 16.07 1.93 -12.29
CA THR A 69 16.87 2.67 -11.32
C THR A 69 18.13 1.91 -10.96
N ALA A 70 19.20 2.62 -10.57
CA ALA A 70 20.47 1.97 -10.23
C ALA A 70 20.37 1.08 -8.98
N SER A 71 19.41 1.36 -8.10
CA SER A 71 19.13 0.54 -6.91
C SER A 71 18.28 -0.69 -7.20
N GLY A 72 17.58 -0.75 -8.34
CA GLY A 72 16.58 -1.77 -8.63
C GLY A 72 15.25 -1.56 -7.88
N PHE A 73 15.02 -0.38 -7.31
CA PHE A 73 13.76 0.03 -6.69
C PHE A 73 13.16 1.28 -7.37
N PRO A 74 11.83 1.41 -7.47
CA PRO A 74 10.81 0.49 -6.96
C PRO A 74 10.79 -0.84 -7.74
N LYS A 75 10.33 -1.91 -7.09
CA LYS A 75 10.18 -3.23 -7.71
C LYS A 75 8.80 -3.81 -7.43
N PRO A 76 8.30 -4.71 -8.29
CA PRO A 76 7.06 -5.43 -8.02
C PRO A 76 7.09 -6.16 -6.66
N PHE A 77 5.95 -6.21 -6.01
CA PHE A 77 5.72 -6.92 -4.76
C PHE A 77 4.55 -7.88 -4.94
N VAL A 78 4.82 -9.18 -4.76
CA VAL A 78 3.80 -10.22 -4.82
C VAL A 78 3.31 -10.49 -3.40
N ASN A 79 2.04 -10.18 -3.13
CA ASN A 79 1.43 -10.33 -1.80
C ASN A 79 1.03 -11.80 -1.49
N ASN A 80 2.00 -12.71 -1.45
CA ASN A 80 1.76 -14.13 -1.19
C ASN A 80 1.27 -14.43 0.24
N MET A 81 1.41 -13.48 1.15
CA MET A 81 1.08 -13.66 2.58
C MET A 81 -0.28 -13.09 2.97
N GLY A 82 -1.03 -12.52 2.01
CA GLY A 82 -2.35 -11.96 2.26
C GLY A 82 -2.31 -10.74 3.19
N LEU A 83 -1.31 -9.87 3.03
CA LEU A 83 -1.27 -8.58 3.70
C LEU A 83 -2.56 -7.81 3.39
N LYS A 84 -3.17 -7.25 4.42
CA LYS A 84 -4.39 -6.43 4.30
C LYS A 84 -3.99 -4.97 4.10
N PHE A 85 -3.76 -4.59 2.85
CA PHE A 85 -3.49 -3.20 2.48
C PHE A 85 -4.70 -2.30 2.75
N GLU A 86 -4.45 -0.99 2.73
CA GLU A 86 -5.53 -0.01 2.72
C GLU A 86 -6.45 -0.22 1.50
N ILE A 87 -7.71 0.16 1.67
CA ILE A 87 -8.72 0.08 0.63
C ILE A 87 -8.26 0.89 -0.58
N GLY A 88 -8.48 0.32 -1.78
CA GLY A 88 -8.15 0.94 -3.05
C GLY A 88 -6.98 0.30 -3.77
N CYS A 89 -6.11 -0.45 -3.08
CA CYS A 89 -4.98 -1.07 -3.75
C CYS A 89 -5.39 -2.24 -4.65
N GLY A 90 -4.93 -2.17 -5.90
CA GLY A 90 -5.11 -3.20 -6.90
C GLY A 90 -4.14 -4.36 -6.73
N GLU A 91 -4.04 -5.17 -7.80
CA GLU A 91 -3.24 -6.39 -7.81
C GLU A 91 -1.74 -6.13 -8.07
N GLU A 92 -1.40 -5.02 -8.73
CA GLU A 92 -0.04 -4.65 -9.11
C GLU A 92 0.62 -3.75 -8.07
N VAL A 93 1.03 -4.35 -6.95
CA VAL A 93 1.71 -3.61 -5.88
C VAL A 93 3.21 -3.54 -6.13
N TYR A 94 3.78 -2.38 -5.86
CA TYR A 94 5.21 -2.10 -5.87
C TYR A 94 5.69 -1.86 -4.43
N GLN A 95 6.96 -2.18 -4.18
CA GLN A 95 7.65 -1.86 -2.94
C GLN A 95 8.79 -0.89 -3.20
N LEU A 96 8.92 0.09 -2.31
CA LEU A 96 9.99 1.08 -2.33
C LEU A 96 10.58 1.21 -0.92
N PRO A 97 11.92 1.14 -0.75
CA PRO A 97 12.56 1.35 0.53
C PRO A 97 12.31 2.75 1.05
N VAL A 98 12.09 2.82 2.35
CA VAL A 98 12.07 4.06 3.11
C VAL A 98 13.00 3.87 4.29
N LEU A 99 13.71 4.91 4.68
CA LEU A 99 14.63 4.85 5.81
C LEU A 99 13.87 5.21 7.10
N ALA A 100 14.55 5.08 8.24
CA ALA A 100 13.96 5.44 9.53
C ALA A 100 13.42 6.88 9.50
N ASN A 101 12.30 7.11 10.18
CA ASN A 101 11.57 8.39 10.21
C ASN A 101 10.95 8.84 8.87
N GLY A 102 10.86 7.93 7.90
CA GLY A 102 10.29 8.21 6.57
C GLY A 102 11.23 8.97 5.65
N GLU A 103 12.54 8.96 5.94
CA GLU A 103 13.55 9.54 5.05
C GLU A 103 13.59 8.78 3.72
N PRO A 104 13.72 9.48 2.58
CA PRO A 104 13.74 8.85 1.27
C PRO A 104 15.00 8.02 1.07
N PHE A 105 14.85 6.88 0.39
CA PHE A 105 15.96 6.07 -0.08
C PHE A 105 16.45 6.59 -1.44
N ASP A 106 17.75 6.56 -1.70
CA ASP A 106 18.28 7.03 -2.99
C ASP A 106 18.15 5.94 -4.05
N VAL A 107 17.09 5.99 -4.84
CA VAL A 107 16.85 4.99 -5.91
C VAL A 107 17.90 5.05 -7.02
N ASN A 108 18.58 6.19 -7.18
CA ASN A 108 19.55 6.41 -8.27
C ASN A 108 20.97 5.95 -7.90
N LYS A 109 21.17 5.44 -6.68
CA LYS A 109 22.44 4.90 -6.22
C LYS A 109 22.38 3.37 -6.11
N LYS A 110 23.44 2.69 -6.53
CA LYS A 110 23.54 1.23 -6.39
C LYS A 110 23.48 0.82 -4.91
N ILE A 111 22.79 -0.28 -4.64
CA ILE A 111 22.78 -0.89 -3.31
C ILE A 111 24.16 -1.47 -3.02
N ASN A 112 24.69 -1.23 -1.82
CA ASN A 112 25.82 -1.97 -1.30
C ASN A 112 25.42 -2.62 0.03
N GLN A 113 25.27 -3.93 0.03
CA GLN A 113 24.86 -4.69 1.21
C GLN A 113 26.01 -4.93 2.21
N ASP A 114 27.26 -4.69 1.80
CA ASP A 114 28.47 -5.08 2.54
C ASP A 114 29.10 -3.92 3.34
N THR A 115 28.65 -2.67 3.14
CA THR A 115 29.14 -1.52 3.89
C THR A 115 27.99 -0.67 4.45
N ALA A 116 27.98 -0.46 5.77
CA ALA A 116 26.90 0.24 6.47
C ALA A 116 26.68 1.71 6.05
N ASN A 117 27.58 2.29 5.24
CA ASN A 117 27.55 3.68 4.80
C ASN A 117 27.16 3.86 3.32
N GLU A 118 26.83 2.79 2.60
CA GLU A 118 26.50 2.86 1.18
C GLU A 118 25.08 2.36 0.90
N ASN A 119 24.15 3.31 0.67
CA ASN A 119 22.78 3.14 0.16
C ASN A 119 22.09 1.81 0.53
N ASN A 120 21.99 1.54 1.83
CA ASN A 120 21.31 0.36 2.34
C ASN A 120 19.79 0.62 2.36
N PRO A 121 18.95 -0.22 1.73
CA PRO A 121 17.51 -0.05 1.70
C PRO A 121 16.84 -0.26 3.08
N GLY A 122 17.57 -0.81 4.06
CA GLY A 122 17.03 -1.16 5.36
C GLY A 122 15.86 -2.14 5.23
N ARG A 123 15.00 -2.15 6.27
CA ARG A 123 13.89 -3.10 6.40
C ARG A 123 12.52 -2.51 6.09
N LEU A 124 12.38 -1.19 6.09
CA LEU A 124 11.08 -0.54 5.90
C LEU A 124 10.78 -0.44 4.41
N ARG A 125 9.54 -0.72 4.03
CA ARG A 125 9.02 -0.55 2.68
C ARG A 125 7.71 0.22 2.73
N VAL A 126 7.55 1.15 1.80
CA VAL A 126 6.23 1.62 1.39
C VAL A 126 5.74 0.74 0.26
N PHE A 127 4.50 0.29 0.37
CA PHE A 127 3.76 -0.42 -0.67
C PHE A 127 2.81 0.55 -1.34
N TYR A 128 2.79 0.54 -2.67
CA TYR A 128 1.93 1.40 -3.45
C TYR A 128 1.62 0.78 -4.80
N ASP A 129 0.52 1.20 -5.39
CA ASP A 129 0.03 0.74 -6.69
C ASP A 129 0.12 1.90 -7.70
N TRP A 130 0.22 1.56 -8.98
CA TRP A 130 -0.14 2.49 -10.05
C TRP A 130 -1.67 2.63 -10.06
N GLY A 131 -2.16 3.58 -9.28
CA GLY A 131 -3.58 3.83 -9.17
C GLY A 131 -4.23 4.24 -10.49
N GLN A 132 -5.56 4.20 -10.49
CA GLN A 132 -6.34 4.73 -11.61
C GLN A 132 -6.05 6.23 -11.77
N ASN A 133 -5.95 6.69 -13.03
CA ASN A 133 -5.61 8.08 -13.40
C ASN A 133 -4.15 8.51 -13.18
N TRP A 134 -3.18 7.62 -13.43
CA TRP A 134 -1.74 7.96 -13.44
C TRP A 134 -1.20 8.51 -12.11
N SER A 135 -1.89 8.22 -11.01
CA SER A 135 -1.52 8.67 -9.67
C SER A 135 -1.07 7.47 -8.84
N MET A 136 0.04 7.60 -8.11
CA MET A 136 0.50 6.55 -7.19
C MET A 136 -0.51 6.42 -6.06
N TRP A 137 -0.93 5.19 -5.74
CA TRP A 137 -1.86 4.93 -4.65
C TRP A 137 -1.14 4.26 -3.49
N TYR A 138 -1.10 4.93 -2.35
CA TYR A 138 -0.54 4.37 -1.12
C TYR A 138 -1.33 3.13 -0.65
N CYS A 139 -0.63 2.03 -0.38
CA CYS A 139 -1.24 0.78 0.09
C CYS A 139 -0.92 0.44 1.53
N GLY A 140 0.26 0.84 2.01
CA GLY A 140 0.69 0.54 3.36
C GLY A 140 2.17 0.78 3.55
N ILE A 141 2.59 0.75 4.80
CA ILE A 141 4.00 0.70 5.19
C ILE A 141 4.19 -0.60 5.94
N GLY A 142 5.28 -1.30 5.65
CA GLY A 142 5.60 -2.53 6.36
C GLY A 142 7.08 -2.75 6.53
N VAL A 143 7.36 -3.82 7.26
CA VAL A 143 8.71 -4.27 7.58
C VAL A 143 8.97 -5.54 6.81
N VAL A 144 10.00 -5.53 5.96
CA VAL A 144 10.52 -6.71 5.30
C VAL A 144 11.69 -7.29 6.13
N PRO A 145 11.63 -8.56 6.53
CA PRO A 145 12.68 -9.20 7.34
C PRO A 145 13.79 -9.73 6.44
N ASP A 146 14.75 -8.86 6.10
CA ASP A 146 15.89 -9.20 5.24
C ASP A 146 15.47 -9.64 3.81
N ASP A 147 16.30 -9.38 2.81
CA ASP A 147 15.94 -9.69 1.42
C ASP A 147 16.00 -11.21 1.12
N LYS A 148 16.49 -12.02 2.08
CA LYS A 148 16.70 -13.47 1.94
C LYS A 148 15.54 -14.34 2.41
N ASP A 149 14.63 -13.82 3.25
CA ASP A 149 13.45 -14.55 3.71
C ASP A 149 12.20 -13.65 3.74
N PRO A 150 11.42 -13.61 2.64
CA PRO A 150 10.23 -12.79 2.57
C PRO A 150 9.07 -13.30 3.46
N GLY A 151 9.22 -14.42 4.19
CA GLY A 151 8.13 -15.09 4.91
C GLY A 151 7.53 -14.32 6.10
N ASP A 152 8.14 -13.21 6.52
CA ASP A 152 7.75 -12.48 7.73
C ASP A 152 7.41 -10.98 7.46
N VAL A 153 7.15 -10.58 6.21
CA VAL A 153 6.67 -9.21 5.93
C VAL A 153 5.37 -8.96 6.67
N HIS A 154 5.29 -7.83 7.35
CA HIS A 154 4.08 -7.39 8.05
C HIS A 154 3.91 -5.88 7.91
N LEU A 155 2.67 -5.41 8.00
CA LEU A 155 2.35 -3.99 7.97
C LEU A 155 2.60 -3.37 9.33
N CYS A 156 3.04 -2.11 9.33
CA CYS A 156 3.17 -1.30 10.53
C CYS A 156 1.78 -0.94 11.09
N THR A 157 1.69 -0.69 12.38
CA THR A 157 0.43 -0.26 13.01
C THR A 157 0.31 1.25 12.95
N ALA A 158 -0.91 1.77 12.78
CA ALA A 158 -1.09 3.21 12.94
C ALA A 158 -1.05 3.58 14.43
N GLU A 159 -0.59 4.80 14.72
CA GLU A 159 -0.53 5.34 16.08
C GLU A 159 -1.89 5.26 16.79
N ASP A 160 -2.97 5.61 16.08
CA ASP A 160 -4.34 5.63 16.60
C ASP A 160 -4.94 4.23 16.83
N ASP A 161 -4.34 3.17 16.29
CA ASP A 161 -4.83 1.79 16.42
C ASP A 161 -4.26 1.09 17.68
N ASN A 162 -3.49 1.81 18.52
CA ASN A 162 -2.89 1.29 19.76
C ASN A 162 -3.75 1.51 21.03
N PHE A 163 -5.06 1.73 20.89
CA PHE A 163 -6.00 1.94 22.01
C PHE A 163 -7.00 0.80 22.17
#